data_AF-A0A454VYN4-F1
#
_entry.id   AF-A0A454VYN4-F1
#
_cell.length_a   1.000
_cell.length_b   1.000
_cell.length_c   1.000
_cell.angle_alpha   90.00
_cell.angle_beta   90.00
_cell.angle_gamma   90.00
#
_symmetry.space_group_name_H-M   'P 1'
#
loop_
_entity.id
_entity.type
_entity.pdbx_description
1 polymer ?
#
loop_
_entity_poly.entity_id
_entity_poly.type
_entity_poly.pdbx_seq_one_letter_code
_entity_poly.pdbx_strand_id
1 'polypeptide(L)'
;MALQVKTRRIGEIALTGSGIGITLSIDQFKRLRGRRQVPCYLVIVLVPRDPADYISVGVPELTLKHSAYWVSLEDRPLPIQQGQKSVTVTVPRENLLTVDVLHEFFHRACEEVPAP
;
A
#
# COMPACT_ATOMS: atom_id res chain seq x y z
N MET A 1 -5.96 -18.60 4.07
CA MET A 1 -5.94 -17.14 4.35
C MET A 1 -6.39 -16.40 3.11
N ALA A 2 -7.04 -15.24 3.26
CA ALA A 2 -7.52 -14.43 2.14
C ALA A 2 -6.92 -13.04 2.21
N LEU A 3 -6.33 -12.56 1.11
CA LEU A 3 -5.87 -11.18 0.95
C LEU A 3 -6.96 -10.37 0.26
N GLN A 4 -7.50 -9.36 0.94
CA GLN A 4 -8.41 -8.41 0.30
C GLN A 4 -7.64 -7.20 -0.19
N VAL A 5 -7.64 -6.98 -1.51
CA VAL A 5 -7.04 -5.80 -2.13
C VAL A 5 -8.15 -4.84 -2.54
N LYS A 6 -8.05 -3.57 -2.11
CA LYS A 6 -8.92 -2.48 -2.58
C LYS A 6 -8.09 -1.49 -3.37
N THR A 7 -8.37 -1.37 -4.66
CA THR A 7 -7.62 -0.52 -5.57
C THR A 7 -8.40 0.74 -5.90
N ARG A 8 -7.69 1.87 -5.97
CA ARG A 8 -8.21 3.14 -6.48
C ARG A 8 -7.15 3.76 -7.37
N ARG A 9 -7.57 4.40 -8.47
CA ARG A 9 -6.69 5.25 -9.26
C ARG A 9 -6.28 6.47 -8.44
N ILE A 10 -4.98 6.63 -8.23
CA ILE A 10 -4.41 7.84 -7.63
C ILE A 10 -3.99 8.74 -8.79
N GLY A 11 -4.40 10.01 -8.73
CA GLY A 11 -4.18 10.97 -9.83
C GLY A 11 -2.71 11.37 -9.95
N GLU A 12 -2.26 12.23 -9.04
CA GLU A 12 -0.88 12.69 -9.00
C GLU A 12 -0.07 11.89 -7.98
N ILE A 13 1.07 11.38 -8.43
CA ILE A 13 2.09 10.77 -7.57
C ILE A 13 3.34 11.64 -7.66
N ALA A 14 3.95 11.94 -6.52
CA ALA A 14 5.21 12.67 -6.48
C ALA A 14 6.35 11.65 -6.45
N LEU A 15 7.08 11.50 -7.55
CA LEU A 15 8.31 10.69 -7.55
C LEU A 15 9.42 11.50 -6.89
N THR A 16 9.76 11.17 -5.65
CA THR A 16 10.90 11.77 -4.94
C THR A 16 12.11 10.85 -5.08
N GLY A 17 13.32 11.37 -4.84
CA GLY A 17 14.54 10.56 -4.85
C GLY A 17 14.50 9.40 -3.84
N SER A 18 13.74 9.54 -2.74
CA SER A 18 13.62 8.57 -1.65
C SER A 18 12.38 7.67 -1.74
N GLY A 19 11.46 7.87 -2.69
CA GLY A 19 10.20 7.14 -2.68
C GLY A 19 9.14 7.61 -3.66
N ILE A 20 7.90 7.19 -3.39
CA ILE A 20 6.71 7.55 -4.14
C ILE A 20 5.75 8.23 -3.16
N GLY A 21 5.56 9.53 -3.32
CA GLY A 21 4.67 10.36 -2.52
C GLY A 21 3.22 10.22 -2.98
N ILE A 22 2.34 9.87 -2.05
CA ILE A 22 0.92 9.62 -2.26
C ILE A 22 0.09 10.47 -1.30
N THR A 23 -0.84 11.25 -1.84
CA THR A 23 -1.79 12.03 -1.05
C THR A 23 -3.00 11.19 -0.68
N LEU A 24 -3.23 11.00 0.62
CA LEU A 24 -4.39 10.30 1.17
C LEU A 24 -5.33 11.30 1.83
N SER A 25 -6.64 11.08 1.76
CA SER A 25 -7.56 11.79 2.65
C SER A 25 -7.32 11.38 4.10
N ILE A 26 -7.68 12.23 5.06
CA ILE A 26 -7.55 11.89 6.48
C ILE A 26 -8.32 10.60 6.84
N ASP A 27 -9.49 10.36 6.24
CA ASP A 27 -10.27 9.14 6.48
C ASP A 27 -9.56 7.89 5.95
N GLN A 28 -8.92 7.97 4.78
CA GLN A 28 -8.11 6.88 4.23
C GLN A 28 -6.90 6.60 5.13
N PHE A 29 -6.21 7.65 5.55
CA PHE A 29 -5.08 7.54 6.46
C PHE A 29 -5.49 6.88 7.78
N LYS A 30 -6.58 7.34 8.41
CA LYS A 30 -7.12 6.76 9.64
C LYS A 30 -7.49 5.28 9.47
N ARG A 31 -8.05 4.89 8.32
CA ARG A 31 -8.41 3.49 8.03
C ARG A 31 -7.20 2.57 7.94
N LEU A 32 -6.05 3.06 7.51
CA LEU A 32 -4.81 2.30 7.33
C LEU A 32 -3.89 2.33 8.57
N ARG A 33 -4.12 3.25 9.51
CA ARG A 33 -3.31 3.46 10.72
C ARG A 33 -3.79 2.62 11.90
N GLY A 34 -2.91 2.34 12.86
CA GLY A 34 -3.26 1.75 14.15
C GLY A 34 -3.31 0.23 14.16
N ARG A 35 -2.81 -0.33 15.26
CA ARG A 35 -2.69 -1.76 15.51
C ARG A 35 -4.06 -2.43 15.57
N ARG A 36 -4.17 -3.61 14.97
CA ARG A 36 -5.41 -4.37 14.80
C ARG A 36 -5.10 -5.81 14.45
N GLN A 37 -6.06 -6.72 14.67
CA GLN A 37 -5.89 -8.15 14.41
C GLN A 37 -5.56 -8.46 12.93
N VAL A 38 -6.11 -7.69 11.99
CA VAL A 38 -5.76 -7.80 10.57
C VAL A 38 -5.04 -6.54 10.12
N PRO A 39 -3.70 -6.52 10.09
CA PRO A 39 -2.92 -5.34 9.73
C PRO A 39 -3.32 -4.78 8.37
N CYS A 40 -3.21 -3.46 8.24
CA CYS A 40 -3.51 -2.76 6.99
C CYS A 40 -2.22 -2.14 6.44
N TYR A 41 -1.94 -2.42 5.17
CA TYR A 41 -0.79 -1.88 4.47
C TYR A 41 -1.25 -0.98 3.32
N LEU A 42 -0.53 0.12 3.10
CA LEU A 42 -0.67 0.89 1.86
C LEU A 42 0.19 0.20 0.81
N VAL A 43 -0.44 -0.36 -0.22
CA VAL A 43 0.24 -0.94 -1.38
C VAL A 43 -0.04 -0.07 -2.59
N ILE A 44 1.01 0.23 -3.36
CA ILE A 44 0.91 0.97 -4.61
C ILE A 44 1.54 0.19 -5.75
N VAL A 45 0.95 0.30 -6.93
CA VAL A 45 1.51 -0.26 -8.17
C VAL A 45 1.68 0.88 -9.15
N LEU A 46 2.87 1.01 -9.72
CA LEU A 46 3.14 1.98 -10.77
C LEU A 46 2.64 1.42 -12.10
N VAL A 47 1.39 1.73 -12.42
CA VAL A 47 0.78 1.29 -13.68
C VAL A 47 1.28 2.20 -14.83
N PRO A 48 1.87 1.65 -15.89
CA PRO A 48 2.27 2.41 -17.07
C PRO A 48 1.05 3.00 -17.77
N ARG A 49 1.27 4.00 -18.64
CA ARG A 49 0.17 4.64 -19.38
C ARG A 49 -0.51 3.68 -20.35
N ASP A 50 0.28 2.82 -20.98
CA ASP A 50 -0.22 1.79 -21.88
C ASP A 50 -0.51 0.49 -21.10
N PRO A 51 -1.76 -0.02 -21.11
CA PRO A 51 -2.08 -1.30 -20.50
C PRO A 51 -1.25 -2.48 -21.04
N ALA A 52 -0.81 -2.46 -22.30
CA ALA A 52 0.00 -3.54 -22.88
C ALA A 52 1.38 -3.66 -22.22
N ASP A 53 1.88 -2.57 -21.64
CA ASP A 53 3.10 -2.54 -20.84
C ASP A 53 2.86 -3.06 -19.41
N TYR A 54 1.61 -3.04 -18.94
CA TYR A 54 1.23 -3.48 -17.60
C TYR A 54 0.86 -4.96 -17.52
N ILE A 55 0.20 -5.52 -18.54
CA ILE A 55 -0.31 -6.89 -18.49
C ILE A 55 -0.02 -7.63 -19.79
N SER A 56 0.45 -8.87 -19.66
CA SER A 56 0.53 -9.81 -20.76
C SER A 56 -0.35 -11.00 -20.45
N VAL A 57 -1.15 -11.40 -21.43
CA VAL A 57 -2.06 -12.55 -21.31
C VAL A 57 -1.63 -13.57 -22.34
N GLY A 58 -1.23 -14.75 -21.87
CA GLY A 58 -0.92 -15.92 -22.68
C GLY A 58 -1.82 -17.09 -22.31
N VAL A 59 -1.77 -18.16 -23.11
CA VAL A 59 -2.46 -19.42 -22.81
C VAL A 59 -1.98 -20.05 -21.47
N PRO A 60 -0.68 -20.09 -21.14
CA PRO A 60 -0.25 -20.73 -19.90
C PRO A 60 -0.39 -19.82 -18.67
N GLU A 61 -0.33 -18.50 -18.85
CA GLU A 61 -0.27 -17.56 -17.74
C GLU A 61 -0.78 -16.17 -18.08
N LEU A 62 -1.15 -15.44 -17.03
CA LEU A 62 -1.38 -14.01 -17.03
C LEU A 62 -0.29 -13.36 -16.18
N THR A 63 0.46 -12.44 -16.78
CA THR A 63 1.60 -11.77 -16.14
C THR A 63 1.32 -10.28 -15.98
N LEU A 64 1.34 -9.82 -14.73
CA LEU A 64 1.32 -8.40 -14.39
C LEU A 64 2.77 -7.90 -14.30
N LYS A 65 3.10 -6.96 -15.17
CA LYS A 65 4.38 -6.25 -15.21
C LYS A 65 4.30 -5.03 -14.29
N HIS A 66 5.46 -4.57 -13.81
CA HIS A 66 5.64 -3.51 -12.80
C HIS A 66 5.44 -3.96 -11.34
N SER A 67 6.38 -3.52 -10.50
CA SER A 67 6.40 -3.91 -9.09
C SER A 67 5.40 -3.13 -8.25
N ALA A 68 4.85 -3.83 -7.27
CA ALA A 68 4.12 -3.21 -6.17
C ALA A 68 5.11 -2.78 -5.07
N TYR A 69 4.82 -1.66 -4.42
CA TYR A 69 5.56 -1.13 -3.28
C TYR A 69 4.63 -0.97 -2.09
N TRP A 70 5.17 -1.02 -0.87
CA TRP A 70 4.33 -1.00 0.32
C TRP A 70 4.88 -0.16 1.48
N VAL A 71 3.99 0.27 2.36
CA VAL A 71 4.35 0.88 3.64
C VAL A 71 3.27 0.61 4.70
N SER A 72 3.70 0.38 5.94
CA SER A 72 2.80 0.35 7.10
C SER A 72 2.56 1.76 7.63
N LEU A 73 1.30 2.10 7.90
CA LEU A 73 0.93 3.33 8.60
C LEU A 73 0.58 3.09 10.07
N GLU A 74 0.79 1.87 10.57
CA GLU A 74 0.38 1.44 11.92
C GLU A 74 0.80 2.45 13.01
N ASP A 75 2.08 2.81 13.04
CA ASP A 75 2.70 3.66 14.07
C ASP A 75 2.82 5.13 13.66
N ARG A 76 2.20 5.53 12.54
CA ARG A 76 2.30 6.93 12.09
C ARG A 76 1.43 7.83 12.97
N PRO A 77 1.93 9.00 13.43
CA PRO A 77 1.13 9.94 14.20
C PRO A 77 -0.01 10.51 13.34
N LEU A 78 -1.10 10.91 13.99
CA LEU A 78 -2.15 11.67 13.30
C LEU A 78 -1.61 13.04 12.90
N PRO A 79 -1.99 13.55 11.71
CA PRO A 79 -1.69 14.93 11.35
C PRO A 79 -2.28 15.89 12.39
N ILE A 80 -1.45 16.80 12.90
CA ILE A 80 -1.75 17.64 14.08
C ILE A 80 -2.69 18.81 13.73
N GLN A 81 -2.80 19.18 12.46
CA GLN A 81 -3.50 20.40 12.05
C GLN A 81 -5.02 20.20 11.92
N GLN A 82 -5.79 20.92 12.73
CA GLN A 82 -7.24 21.03 12.57
C GLN A 82 -7.58 21.59 11.19
N GLY A 83 -8.53 20.95 10.49
CA GLY A 83 -8.96 21.34 9.15
C GLY A 83 -8.15 20.72 8.00
N GLN A 84 -7.08 19.99 8.29
CA GLN A 84 -6.32 19.26 7.27
C GLN A 84 -7.21 18.17 6.65
N LYS A 85 -7.38 18.21 5.33
CA LYS A 85 -8.23 17.24 4.59
C LYS A 85 -7.45 16.06 4.03
N SER A 86 -6.13 16.19 3.91
CA SER A 86 -5.26 15.17 3.34
C SER A 86 -3.84 15.21 3.93
N VAL A 87 -3.14 14.08 3.83
CA VAL A 87 -1.74 13.92 4.22
C VAL A 87 -0.99 13.20 3.12
N THR A 88 0.23 13.64 2.84
CA THR A 88 1.13 12.98 1.90
C THR A 88 2.00 11.97 2.63
N VAL A 89 1.96 10.73 2.18
CA VAL A 89 2.77 9.62 2.68
C VAL A 89 3.80 9.25 1.62
N THR A 90 5.05 9.01 2.04
CA THR A 90 6.08 8.47 1.15
C THR A 90 6.14 6.96 1.27
N VAL A 91 5.99 6.27 0.15
CA VAL A 91 6.23 4.82 0.02
C VAL A 91 7.67 4.60 -0.46
N PRO A 92 8.55 3.96 0.32
CA PRO A 92 9.93 3.72 -0.09
C PRO A 92 10.01 2.82 -1.33
N ARG A 93 10.94 3.11 -2.26
CA ARG A 93 11.16 2.26 -3.45
C ARG A 93 11.83 0.93 -3.13
N GLU A 94 12.54 0.86 -2.00
CA GLU A 94 13.14 -0.36 -1.49
C GLU A 94 12.10 -1.36 -0.95
N ASN A 95 10.91 -0.88 -0.56
CA ASN A 95 9.83 -1.71 -0.05
C ASN A 95 9.06 -2.39 -1.18
N LEU A 96 9.74 -3.25 -1.94
CA LEU A 96 9.10 -4.10 -2.95
C LEU A 96 8.19 -5.13 -2.26
N LEU A 97 6.99 -5.31 -2.80
CA LEU A 97 6.06 -6.34 -2.33
C LEU A 97 6.44 -7.68 -2.97
N THR A 98 7.39 -8.37 -2.35
CA THR A 98 7.82 -9.71 -2.76
C THR A 98 6.91 -10.79 -2.17
N VAL A 99 7.12 -12.04 -2.61
CA VAL A 99 6.46 -13.20 -2.02
C VAL A 99 6.79 -13.34 -0.53
N ASP A 100 8.04 -13.08 -0.13
CA ASP A 100 8.46 -13.13 1.28
C ASP A 100 7.71 -12.09 2.13
N VAL A 101 7.59 -10.86 1.63
CA VAL A 101 6.81 -9.81 2.30
C VAL A 101 5.34 -10.20 2.43
N LEU A 102 4.74 -10.85 1.41
CA LEU A 102 3.38 -11.35 1.51
C LEU A 102 3.25 -12.44 2.59
N HIS A 103 4.23 -13.34 2.71
CA HIS A 103 4.26 -14.31 3.79
C HIS A 103 4.36 -13.65 5.16
N GLU A 104 5.17 -12.60 5.31
CA GLU A 104 5.24 -11.81 6.54
C GLU A 104 3.90 -11.15 6.89
N PHE A 105 3.21 -10.56 5.90
CA PHE A 105 1.89 -9.98 6.10
C PHE A 105 0.88 -11.01 6.59
N PHE A 106 0.93 -12.21 6.00
CA PHE A 106 0.06 -13.31 6.40
C PHE A 106 0.38 -13.81 7.80
N HIS A 107 1.66 -13.94 8.15
CA HIS A 107 2.05 -14.34 9.50
C HIS A 107 1.54 -13.34 10.55
N ARG A 108 1.75 -12.04 10.31
CA ARG A 108 1.28 -10.97 11.22
C ARG A 108 -0.24 -10.91 11.36
N ALA A 109 -1.00 -11.25 10.33
CA ALA A 109 -2.46 -11.29 10.41
C ALA A 109 -3.00 -12.45 11.26
N CYS A 110 -2.17 -13.46 11.55
CA CYS A 110 -2.50 -14.55 12.47
C CYS A 110 -2.10 -14.25 13.92
N GLU A 111 -1.32 -13.19 14.18
CA GLU A 111 -0.94 -12.80 15.54
C GLU A 111 -2.15 -12.23 16.28
N GLU A 112 -2.47 -12.78 17.45
CA GLU A 112 -3.46 -12.19 18.32
C GLU A 112 -2.96 -10.85 18.84
N VAL A 113 -3.74 -9.79 18.61
CA VAL A 113 -3.48 -8.50 19.24
C VAL A 113 -4.11 -8.56 20.64
N PRO A 114 -3.33 -8.39 21.72
CA PRO A 114 -3.88 -8.35 23.08
C PRO A 114 -4.99 -7.29 23.16
N ALA A 115 -6.07 -7.62 23.86
CA ALA A 115 -7.13 -6.65 24.12
C ALA A 115 -6.54 -5.40 24.81
N PRO A 116 -6.98 -4.18 24.43
CA PRO A 116 -6.48 -2.93 25.00
C PRO A 116 -6.77 -2.79 26.49
#